data_AF-A0A1F6PV85-F1
#
_entry.id   AF-A0A1F6PV85-F1
#
_cell.length_a   1.000
_cell.length_b   1.000
_cell.length_c   1.000
_cell.angle_alpha   90.00
_cell.angle_beta   90.00
_cell.angle_gamma   90.00
#
_symmetry.space_group_name_H-M   'P 1'
#
loop_
_entity.id
_entity.type
_entity.pdbx_description
1 polymer ?
#
loop_
_entity_poly.entity_id
_entity_poly.type
_entity_poly.pdbx_seq_one_letter_code
_entity_poly.pdbx_strand_id
1 'polypeptide(L)'
;LKQNTNLIISLAIVIAISIISPLLNVANLNAWSFFNIISAAFSGIIKWAFFAFFIEMIASIFKRGGRLEVFLTLSAFALLPWIFMGPIALFKTGGLLTGIIGVLAGLGVWIWTTILTLFAIIKAYDLSSERILLFIFVPVLGGIVFLDWLVGFFSTLARIVMV
;
A
#
# COMPACT_ATOMS: atom_id res chain seq x y z
N LEU A 1 -25.02 2.33 -11.68
CA LEU A 1 -25.20 2.23 -10.21
C LEU A 1 -24.14 1.35 -9.54
N LYS A 2 -24.03 0.04 -9.83
CA LYS A 2 -22.99 -0.86 -9.23
C LYS A 2 -21.54 -0.37 -9.38
N GLN A 3 -21.18 0.21 -10.52
CA GLN A 3 -19.81 0.64 -10.82
C GLN A 3 -19.36 1.84 -9.96
N ASN A 4 -20.22 2.83 -9.77
CA ASN A 4 -19.97 3.94 -8.84
C ASN A 4 -19.87 3.46 -7.39
N THR A 5 -20.68 2.46 -7.00
CA THR A 5 -20.61 1.88 -5.66
C THR A 5 -19.24 1.25 -5.38
N ASN A 6 -18.66 0.54 -6.35
CA ASN A 6 -17.35 -0.09 -6.19
C ASN A 6 -16.23 0.94 -5.99
N LEU A 7 -16.22 2.02 -6.76
CA LEU A 7 -15.22 3.08 -6.62
C LEU A 7 -15.33 3.81 -5.27
N ILE A 8 -16.55 4.02 -4.77
CA ILE A 8 -16.77 4.60 -3.43
C ILE A 8 -16.23 3.67 -2.34
N ILE A 9 -16.48 2.36 -2.46
CA ILE A 9 -15.92 1.36 -1.52
C ILE A 9 -14.39 1.37 -1.58
N SER A 10 -13.81 1.44 -2.79
CA SER A 10 -12.37 1.52 -2.97
C SER A 10 -11.75 2.76 -2.31
N LEU A 11 -12.39 3.92 -2.46
CA LEU A 11 -11.99 5.14 -1.75
C LEU A 11 -12.05 4.95 -0.23
N ALA A 12 -13.12 4.35 0.29
CA ALA A 12 -13.25 4.09 1.72
C ALA A 12 -12.15 3.14 2.24
N ILE A 13 -11.80 2.09 1.49
CA ILE A 13 -10.72 1.16 1.83
C ILE A 13 -9.37 1.90 1.87
N VAL A 14 -9.07 2.70 0.84
CA VAL A 14 -7.81 3.46 0.76
C VAL A 14 -7.70 4.43 1.93
N ILE A 15 -8.77 5.16 2.25
CA ILE A 15 -8.81 6.06 3.41
C ILE A 15 -8.56 5.26 4.69
N ALA A 16 -9.32 4.19 4.92
CA ALA A 16 -9.23 3.38 6.13
C ALA A 16 -7.82 2.84 6.36
N ILE A 17 -7.14 2.37 5.30
CA ILE A 17 -5.78 1.85 5.39
C ILE A 17 -4.77 2.98 5.64
N SER A 18 -4.93 4.12 4.98
CA SER A 18 -3.99 5.24 5.07
C SER A 18 -3.96 5.85 6.48
N ILE A 19 -5.07 5.79 7.21
CA ILE A 19 -5.17 6.33 8.57
C ILE A 19 -4.71 5.34 9.65
N ILE A 20 -4.41 4.08 9.33
CA ILE A 20 -3.98 3.07 10.33
C ILE A 20 -2.75 3.55 11.08
N SER A 21 -1.72 3.98 10.36
CA SER A 21 -0.45 4.40 10.97
C SER A 21 -0.63 5.60 11.94
N PRO A 22 -1.26 6.72 11.56
CA PRO A 22 -1.50 7.80 12.50
C PRO A 22 -2.45 7.40 13.64
N LEU A 23 -3.46 6.54 13.41
CA LEU A 23 -4.35 6.02 14.44
C LEU A 23 -3.63 5.23 15.53
N LEU A 24 -2.63 4.43 15.17
CA LEU A 24 -1.83 3.66 16.12
C LEU A 24 -0.94 4.55 17.00
N ASN A 25 -0.67 5.78 16.57
CA ASN A 25 0.15 6.75 17.28
C ASN A 25 -0.68 7.73 18.14
N VAL A 26 -2.00 7.54 18.28
CA VAL A 26 -2.95 8.45 18.97
C VAL A 26 -2.85 8.35 20.51
N ALA A 27 -1.73 7.89 21.06
CA ALA A 27 -1.51 7.89 22.51
C ALA A 27 -1.62 9.30 23.15
N ASN A 28 -1.52 10.37 22.35
CA ASN A 28 -1.78 11.75 22.77
C ASN A 28 -2.81 12.40 21.83
N LEU A 29 -4.08 12.46 22.26
CA LEU A 29 -5.15 13.18 21.59
C LEU A 29 -4.93 14.70 21.72
N ASN A 30 -4.18 15.29 20.81
CA ASN A 30 -4.10 16.73 20.63
C ASN A 30 -4.59 17.13 19.24
N ALA A 31 -4.78 18.43 19.00
CA ALA A 31 -5.23 18.94 17.71
C ALA A 31 -4.30 18.51 16.54
N TRP A 32 -3.00 18.35 16.80
CA TRP A 32 -2.02 17.89 15.82
C TRP A 32 -2.25 16.45 15.35
N SER A 33 -2.70 15.56 16.25
CA SER A 33 -3.06 14.18 15.92
C SER A 33 -4.23 14.11 14.94
N PHE A 34 -5.20 15.02 15.04
CA PHE A 34 -6.32 15.10 14.10
C PHE A 34 -5.87 15.57 12.71
N PHE A 35 -5.02 16.59 12.62
CA PHE A 35 -4.43 17.03 11.35
C PHE A 35 -3.62 15.91 10.67
N ASN A 36 -2.90 15.11 11.45
CA ASN A 36 -2.14 13.97 10.92
C ASN A 36 -3.05 12.90 10.30
N ILE A 37 -4.21 12.60 10.89
CA ILE A 37 -5.18 11.65 10.34
C ILE A 37 -5.74 12.16 9.01
N ILE A 38 -6.16 13.43 8.95
CA ILE A 38 -6.69 14.03 7.71
C ILE A 38 -5.62 14.07 6.63
N SER A 39 -4.41 14.51 6.97
CA SER A 39 -3.27 14.56 6.05
C SER A 39 -2.93 13.17 5.50
N ALA A 40 -2.95 12.14 6.35
CA ALA A 40 -2.70 10.77 5.91
C ALA A 40 -3.80 10.24 4.98
N ALA A 41 -5.08 10.51 5.28
CA ALA A 41 -6.18 10.14 4.40
C ALA A 41 -6.03 10.80 3.02
N PHE A 42 -5.77 12.12 2.99
CA PHE A 42 -5.61 12.88 1.76
C PHE A 42 -4.37 12.44 0.96
N SER A 43 -3.22 12.29 1.63
CA SER A 43 -2.00 11.76 1.02
C SER A 43 -2.21 10.35 0.48
N GLY A 44 -2.98 9.51 1.16
CA GLY A 44 -3.29 8.15 0.73
C GLY A 44 -4.05 8.13 -0.59
N ILE A 45 -5.10 8.94 -0.69
CA ILE A 45 -5.89 9.10 -1.92
C ILE A 45 -5.01 9.60 -3.06
N ILE A 46 -4.19 10.63 -2.83
CA ILE A 46 -3.30 11.18 -3.87
C ILE A 46 -2.30 10.13 -4.34
N LYS A 47 -1.62 9.46 -3.41
CA LYS A 47 -0.61 8.43 -3.72
C LYS A 47 -1.23 7.29 -4.52
N TRP A 48 -2.43 6.85 -4.14
CA TRP A 48 -3.17 5.80 -4.84
C TRP A 48 -3.61 6.22 -6.25
N ALA A 49 -4.18 7.42 -6.40
CA ALA A 49 -4.59 7.94 -7.71
C ALA A 49 -3.38 8.14 -8.65
N PHE A 50 -2.28 8.68 -8.11
CA PHE A 50 -1.03 8.83 -8.86
C PHE A 50 -0.46 7.48 -9.30
N PHE A 51 -0.46 6.48 -8.41
CA PHE A 51 -0.01 5.14 -8.76
C PHE A 51 -0.86 4.52 -9.87
N ALA A 52 -2.19 4.63 -9.78
CA ALA A 52 -3.09 4.14 -10.81
C ALA A 52 -2.87 4.83 -12.17
N PHE A 53 -2.70 6.16 -12.17
CA PHE A 53 -2.37 6.90 -13.38
C PHE A 53 -1.01 6.49 -13.97
N PHE A 54 -0.01 6.26 -13.13
CA PHE A 54 1.31 5.78 -13.56
C PHE A 54 1.23 4.41 -14.22
N ILE A 55 0.46 3.47 -13.64
CA ILE A 55 0.22 2.16 -14.25
C ILE A 55 -0.50 2.29 -15.60
N GLU A 56 -1.54 3.13 -15.68
CA GLU A 56 -2.26 3.39 -16.94
C GLU A 56 -1.31 3.94 -18.01
N MET A 57 -0.43 4.87 -17.65
CA MET A 57 0.56 5.44 -18.55
C MET A 57 1.51 4.35 -19.07
N ILE A 58 2.01 3.46 -18.21
CA ILE A 58 2.86 2.35 -18.64
C ILE A 58 2.09 1.37 -19.52
N ALA A 59 0.85 1.03 -19.15
CA ALA A 59 0.02 0.11 -19.91
C ALA A 59 -0.32 0.66 -21.31
N SER A 60 -0.47 1.99 -21.44
CA SER A 60 -0.67 2.66 -22.72
C SER A 60 0.48 2.44 -23.71
N ILE A 61 1.73 2.30 -23.23
CA ILE A 61 2.91 1.96 -24.05
C ILE A 61 2.71 0.60 -24.75
N PHE A 62 2.02 -0.33 -24.09
CA PHE A 62 1.70 -1.65 -24.62
C PHE A 62 0.40 -1.69 -25.45
N LYS A 63 -0.19 -0.53 -25.78
CA LYS A 63 -1.51 -0.39 -26.42
C LYS A 63 -2.64 -1.09 -25.65
N ARG A 64 -2.45 -1.29 -24.34
CA ARG A 64 -3.42 -1.86 -23.41
C ARG A 64 -3.88 -0.71 -22.50
N GLY A 65 -4.88 0.07 -22.92
CA GLY A 65 -5.40 1.21 -22.15
C GLY A 65 -6.91 1.12 -21.99
N GLY A 66 -7.46 1.81 -20.98
CA GLY A 66 -8.90 2.03 -20.82
C GLY A 66 -9.60 1.23 -19.72
N ARG A 67 -8.88 0.66 -18.76
CA ARG A 67 -9.48 -0.03 -17.60
C ARG A 67 -8.98 0.48 -16.24
N LEU A 68 -8.61 1.77 -16.19
CA LEU A 68 -8.20 2.46 -14.97
C LEU A 68 -9.18 2.25 -13.80
N GLU A 69 -10.49 2.28 -14.06
CA GLU A 69 -11.51 2.06 -13.03
C GLU A 69 -11.46 0.65 -12.42
N VAL A 70 -11.20 -0.37 -13.25
CA VAL A 70 -11.04 -1.76 -12.80
C VAL A 70 -9.76 -1.87 -11.97
N PHE A 71 -8.67 -1.22 -12.41
CA PHE A 71 -7.43 -1.19 -11.68
C PHE A 71 -7.57 -0.50 -10.33
N LEU A 72 -8.18 0.69 -10.28
CA LEU A 72 -8.48 1.40 -9.04
C LEU A 72 -9.26 0.48 -8.09
N THR A 73 -10.33 -0.14 -8.59
CA THR A 73 -11.15 -1.02 -7.75
C THR A 73 -10.32 -2.15 -7.14
N LEU A 74 -9.59 -2.91 -7.97
CA LEU A 74 -8.83 -4.07 -7.53
C LEU A 74 -7.62 -3.69 -6.67
N SER A 75 -6.94 -2.59 -6.99
CA SER A 75 -5.77 -2.12 -6.24
C SER A 75 -6.15 -1.66 -4.83
N ALA A 76 -7.33 -1.07 -4.63
CA ALA A 76 -7.81 -0.77 -3.27
C ALA A 76 -7.99 -2.05 -2.43
N PHE A 77 -8.57 -3.11 -2.99
CA PHE A 77 -8.68 -4.40 -2.29
C PHE A 77 -7.32 -5.06 -2.07
N ALA A 78 -6.36 -4.86 -2.99
CA ALA A 78 -5.00 -5.35 -2.83
C ALA A 78 -4.27 -4.75 -1.62
N LEU A 79 -4.72 -3.60 -1.11
CA LEU A 79 -4.16 -2.97 0.08
C LEU A 79 -4.67 -3.59 1.40
N LEU A 80 -5.75 -4.38 1.41
CA LEU A 80 -6.35 -4.91 2.64
C LEU A 80 -5.38 -5.65 3.59
N PRO A 81 -4.37 -6.40 3.11
CA PRO A 81 -3.39 -7.02 4.02
C PRO A 81 -2.69 -6.01 4.94
N TRP A 82 -2.60 -4.74 4.56
CA TRP A 82 -2.01 -3.68 5.41
C TRP A 82 -2.73 -3.49 6.75
N ILE A 83 -3.98 -3.94 6.91
CA ILE A 83 -4.69 -3.91 8.19
C ILE A 83 -3.91 -4.65 9.28
N PHE A 84 -3.16 -5.70 8.91
CA PHE A 84 -2.35 -6.47 9.86
C PHE A 84 -1.12 -5.71 10.37
N MET A 85 -0.74 -4.57 9.79
CA MET A 85 0.42 -3.81 10.28
C MET A 85 0.24 -3.24 11.68
N GLY A 86 -1.00 -2.95 12.09
CA GLY A 86 -1.28 -2.53 13.47
C GLY A 86 -0.92 -3.60 14.48
N PRO A 87 -1.54 -4.79 14.42
CA PRO A 87 -1.14 -5.94 15.23
C PRO A 87 0.35 -6.28 15.11
N ILE A 88 0.93 -6.22 13.89
CA ILE A 88 2.35 -6.52 13.65
C ILE A 88 3.27 -5.55 14.41
N ALA A 89 2.89 -4.28 14.51
CA ALA A 89 3.67 -3.28 15.24
C ALA A 89 3.81 -3.61 16.73
N LEU A 90 2.83 -4.30 17.33
CA LEU A 90 2.88 -4.72 18.74
C LEU A 90 3.94 -5.79 19.01
N PHE A 91 4.32 -6.59 18.00
CA PHE A 91 5.41 -7.56 18.18
C PHE A 91 6.77 -6.88 18.33
N LYS A 92 6.93 -5.63 17.87
CA LYS A 92 8.18 -4.87 18.00
C LYS A 92 8.50 -4.47 19.45
N THR A 93 7.52 -4.54 20.37
CA THR A 93 7.71 -4.15 21.77
C THR A 93 8.01 -5.32 22.71
N GLY A 94 8.01 -6.57 22.23
CA GLY A 94 8.12 -7.76 23.08
C GLY A 94 9.54 -8.34 23.24
N GLY A 95 10.61 -7.60 22.87
CA GLY A 95 12.00 -8.10 22.86
C GLY A 95 12.50 -8.62 21.50
N LEU A 96 13.71 -9.18 21.46
CA LEU A 96 14.41 -9.53 20.21
C LEU A 96 13.65 -10.57 19.36
N LEU A 97 13.24 -11.69 19.97
CA LEU A 97 12.58 -12.80 19.26
C LEU A 97 11.24 -12.37 18.64
N THR A 98 10.44 -11.62 19.40
CA THR A 98 9.14 -11.10 18.93
C THR A 98 9.35 -9.99 17.89
N GLY A 99 10.39 -9.16 18.02
CA GLY A 99 10.79 -8.19 17.01
C GLY A 99 11.10 -8.84 15.66
N ILE A 100 11.85 -9.95 15.63
CA ILE A 100 12.13 -10.73 14.42
C ILE A 100 10.83 -11.26 13.80
N ILE A 101 9.94 -11.84 14.60
CA ILE A 101 8.63 -12.32 14.14
C ILE A 101 7.82 -11.17 13.52
N GLY A 102 7.83 -9.98 14.15
CA GLY A 102 7.17 -8.78 13.63
C GLY A 102 7.72 -8.35 12.28
N VAL A 103 9.04 -8.39 12.07
CA VAL A 103 9.66 -8.09 10.78
C VAL A 103 9.26 -9.09 9.71
N LEU A 104 9.31 -10.40 10.02
CA LEU A 104 8.93 -11.45 9.08
C LEU A 104 7.44 -11.38 8.70
N ALA A 105 6.57 -11.11 9.69
CA ALA A 105 5.15 -10.90 9.44
C ALA A 105 4.90 -9.66 8.57
N GLY A 106 5.62 -8.56 8.81
CA GLY A 106 5.56 -7.37 7.98
C GLY A 106 5.99 -7.63 6.53
N LEU A 107 7.07 -8.41 6.33
CA LEU A 107 7.48 -8.87 5.01
C LEU A 107 6.42 -9.74 4.34
N GLY A 108 5.77 -10.64 5.09
CA GLY A 108 4.67 -11.45 4.59
C GLY A 108 3.50 -10.60 4.08
N VAL A 109 3.07 -9.59 4.86
CA VAL A 109 2.03 -8.64 4.45
C VAL A 109 2.44 -7.85 3.21
N TRP A 110 3.70 -7.44 3.13
CA TRP A 110 4.23 -6.72 1.98
C TRP A 110 4.22 -7.58 0.70
N ILE A 111 4.70 -8.82 0.78
CA ILE A 111 4.67 -9.79 -0.33
C ILE A 111 3.22 -10.04 -0.75
N TRP A 112 2.31 -10.25 0.20
CA TRP A 112 0.90 -10.49 -0.07
C TRP A 112 0.25 -9.32 -0.82
N THR A 113 0.46 -8.09 -0.34
CA THR A 113 -0.05 -6.87 -1.00
C THR A 113 0.51 -6.73 -2.41
N THR A 114 1.81 -7.02 -2.58
CA THR A 114 2.48 -6.95 -3.88
C THR A 114 1.87 -7.94 -4.86
N ILE A 115 1.69 -9.20 -4.45
CA ILE A 115 1.06 -10.24 -5.28
C ILE A 115 -0.36 -9.84 -5.69
N LEU A 116 -1.19 -9.35 -4.77
CA LEU A 116 -2.53 -8.89 -5.08
C LEU A 116 -2.54 -7.70 -6.05
N THR A 117 -1.58 -6.79 -5.89
CA THR A 117 -1.43 -5.63 -6.78
C THR A 117 -1.05 -6.08 -8.19
N LEU A 118 -0.15 -7.05 -8.32
CA LEU A 118 0.18 -7.65 -9.62
C LEU A 118 -1.04 -8.29 -10.27
N PHE A 119 -1.85 -9.06 -9.51
CA PHE A 119 -3.11 -9.60 -10.02
C PHE A 119 -4.09 -8.52 -10.48
N ALA A 120 -4.16 -7.40 -9.75
CA ALA A 120 -4.97 -6.26 -10.16
C ALA A 120 -4.50 -5.68 -11.50
N ILE A 121 -3.18 -5.51 -11.68
CA ILE A 121 -2.58 -5.02 -12.94
C ILE A 121 -2.91 -5.97 -14.10
N ILE A 122 -2.68 -7.29 -13.92
CA ILE A 122 -2.95 -8.30 -14.95
C ILE A 122 -4.40 -8.24 -15.39
N LYS A 123 -5.32 -8.25 -14.42
CA LYS A 123 -6.76 -8.32 -14.69
C LYS A 123 -7.29 -7.03 -15.30
N ALA A 124 -6.75 -5.88 -14.90
CA ALA A 124 -7.15 -4.60 -15.45
C ALA A 124 -6.61 -4.40 -16.87
N TYR A 125 -5.34 -4.73 -17.14
CA TYR A 125 -4.69 -4.39 -18.41
C TYR A 125 -4.55 -5.57 -19.37
N ASP A 126 -5.04 -6.75 -19.01
CA ASP A 126 -4.99 -7.98 -19.80
C ASP A 126 -3.56 -8.26 -20.33
N LEU A 127 -2.59 -8.07 -19.43
CA LEU A 127 -1.17 -8.27 -19.72
C LEU A 127 -0.83 -9.75 -19.61
N SER A 128 -0.02 -10.26 -20.55
CA SER A 128 0.49 -11.63 -20.48
C SER A 128 1.42 -11.81 -19.27
N SER A 129 1.45 -13.01 -18.70
CA SER A 129 2.18 -13.30 -17.47
C SER A 129 3.68 -12.95 -17.55
N GLU A 130 4.27 -13.05 -18.74
CA GLU A 130 5.67 -12.73 -19.01
C GLU A 130 5.98 -11.23 -18.93
N ARG A 131 5.01 -10.36 -19.28
CA ARG A 131 5.19 -8.90 -19.25
C ARG A 131 5.00 -8.31 -17.85
N ILE A 132 4.46 -9.09 -16.91
CA ILE A 132 4.32 -8.71 -15.50
C ILE A 132 5.68 -8.47 -14.86
N LEU A 133 6.73 -9.18 -15.27
CA LEU A 133 8.08 -9.00 -14.71
C LEU A 133 8.55 -7.54 -14.81
N LEU A 134 8.21 -6.85 -15.89
CA LEU A 134 8.48 -5.41 -16.04
C LEU A 134 7.70 -4.59 -15.00
N PHE A 135 6.47 -4.99 -14.69
CA PHE A 135 5.61 -4.38 -13.68
C PHE A 135 5.95 -4.78 -12.24
N ILE A 136 6.73 -5.83 -11.97
CA ILE A 136 7.25 -6.12 -10.62
C ILE A 136 8.23 -5.03 -10.20
N PHE A 137 9.02 -4.53 -11.16
CA PHE A 137 9.92 -3.39 -10.92
C PHE A 137 9.19 -2.05 -10.91
N VAL A 138 7.93 -1.95 -11.36
CA VAL A 138 7.20 -0.68 -11.41
C VAL A 138 6.83 -0.13 -10.02
N PRO A 139 6.36 -0.92 -9.05
CA PRO A 139 6.26 -0.50 -7.64
C PRO A 139 7.62 -0.15 -7.02
N VAL A 140 8.70 -0.78 -7.46
CA VAL A 140 10.08 -0.52 -6.99
C VAL A 140 10.66 0.76 -7.62
N LEU A 141 10.36 1.03 -8.89
CA LEU A 141 10.84 2.17 -9.69
C LEU A 141 9.93 3.40 -9.58
N GLY A 142 8.65 3.24 -9.24
CA GLY A 142 7.73 4.30 -8.78
C GLY A 142 8.10 4.82 -7.39
N GLY A 143 9.40 4.86 -7.12
CA GLY A 143 10.05 4.89 -5.83
C GLY A 143 9.76 6.10 -4.98
N ILE A 144 9.02 7.12 -5.42
CA ILE A 144 8.68 8.25 -4.53
C ILE A 144 7.65 7.83 -3.46
N VAL A 145 6.74 6.90 -3.78
CA VAL A 145 5.74 6.40 -2.79
C VAL A 145 6.27 5.20 -2.02
N PHE A 146 7.09 4.37 -2.66
CA PHE A 146 7.70 3.20 -2.05
C PHE A 146 8.92 3.54 -1.20
N LEU A 147 9.70 4.60 -1.50
CA LEU A 147 10.82 5.01 -0.67
C LEU A 147 10.37 5.40 0.74
N ASP A 148 9.23 6.07 0.95
CA ASP A 148 8.73 6.33 2.30
C ASP A 148 8.53 5.02 3.10
N TRP A 149 7.98 4.00 2.45
CA TRP A 149 7.68 2.70 3.06
C TRP A 149 8.92 1.81 3.21
N LEU A 150 9.84 1.90 2.25
CA LEU A 150 11.10 1.15 2.17
C LEU A 150 12.12 1.78 3.12
N VAL A 151 12.22 3.10 3.20
CA VAL A 151 12.92 3.86 4.25
C VAL A 151 12.27 3.58 5.61
N GLY A 152 10.94 3.53 5.71
CA GLY A 152 10.24 3.10 6.93
C GLY A 152 10.60 1.67 7.36
N PHE A 153 10.69 0.75 6.40
CA PHE A 153 11.11 -0.64 6.62
C PHE A 153 12.58 -0.73 7.04
N PHE A 154 13.51 -0.11 6.32
CA PHE A 154 14.94 -0.15 6.62
C PHE A 154 15.30 0.65 7.87
N SER A 155 14.61 1.75 8.18
CA SER A 155 14.79 2.48 9.44
C SER A 155 14.28 1.66 10.63
N THR A 156 13.18 0.92 10.47
CA THR A 156 12.73 -0.05 11.45
C THR A 156 13.75 -1.17 11.62
N LEU A 157 14.25 -1.74 10.50
CA LEU A 157 15.26 -2.79 10.50
C LEU A 157 16.55 -2.33 11.20
N ALA A 158 17.05 -1.14 10.87
CA ALA A 158 18.23 -0.55 11.48
C ALA A 158 18.06 -0.35 12.99
N ARG A 159 16.89 0.11 13.45
CA ARG A 159 16.61 0.21 14.89
C ARG A 159 16.59 -1.14 15.60
N ILE A 160 16.18 -2.21 14.93
CA ILE A 160 16.17 -3.56 15.50
C ILE A 160 17.59 -4.14 15.56
N VAL A 161 18.45 -3.80 14.59
CA VAL A 161 19.83 -4.30 14.51
C VAL A 161 20.82 -3.51 15.40
N MET A 162 20.53 -2.24 15.70
CA MET A 162 21.37 -1.38 16.55
C MET A 162 21.01 -1.43 18.05
N VAL A 163 20.02 -2.23 18.44
CA VAL A 163 19.71 -2.58 19.84
C VAL A 163 20.35 -3.93 20.15
#